data_AF-A0A2R9UCI5-F1
#
_entry.id   AF-A0A2R9UCI5-F1
#
_cell.length_a   1.000
_cell.length_b   1.000
_cell.length_c   1.000
_cell.angle_alpha   90.00
_cell.angle_beta   90.00
_cell.angle_gamma   90.00
#
_symmetry.space_group_name_H-M   'P 1'
#
loop_
_entity.id
_entity.type
_entity.pdbx_description
1 polymer ?
#
loop_
_entity_poly.entity_id
_entity_poly.type
_entity_poly.pdbx_seq_one_letter_code
_entity_poly.pdbx_strand_id
1 'polypeptide(L)'
;MGSTKVTDEKLQLTLTRVAPCTLPMQAFGPQPVEWFPAPRPVWVWVQWRDRPAERVPGVARGANDRVVMIAVDVRGDHWEPVVWRNAVTVRT
;
A
#
# COMPACT_ATOMS: atom_id res chain seq x y z
N MET A 1 3.68 -7.01 32.45
CA MET A 1 3.41 -6.63 31.05
C MET A 1 4.73 -6.38 30.37
N GLY A 2 5.15 -7.33 29.51
CA GLY A 2 6.50 -7.40 28.97
C GLY A 2 6.72 -6.48 27.78
N SER A 3 7.68 -5.56 27.92
CA SER A 3 8.26 -4.84 26.78
C SER A 3 9.19 -5.80 26.06
N THR A 4 8.87 -6.15 24.80
CA THR A 4 9.76 -6.93 23.95
C THR A 4 10.93 -6.04 23.57
N LYS A 5 12.04 -6.10 24.31
CA LYS A 5 13.27 -5.37 23.97
C LYS A 5 13.75 -5.86 22.60
N VAL A 6 13.62 -5.02 21.58
CA VAL A 6 14.26 -5.22 20.29
C VAL A 6 15.77 -5.09 20.54
N THR A 7 16.52 -6.15 20.30
CA THR A 7 17.98 -6.13 20.44
C THR A 7 18.61 -5.37 19.28
N ASP A 8 19.73 -4.70 19.51
CA ASP A 8 20.41 -3.90 18.47
C ASP A 8 20.76 -4.73 17.22
N GLU A 9 21.06 -6.01 17.40
CA GLU A 9 21.26 -6.96 16.31
C GLU A 9 20.00 -7.18 15.47
N LYS A 10 18.82 -7.29 16.09
CA LYS A 10 17.55 -7.42 15.37
C LYS A 10 17.20 -6.13 14.62
N LEU A 11 17.56 -4.98 15.19
CA LEU A 11 17.40 -3.69 14.54
C LEU A 11 18.31 -3.61 13.30
N GLN A 12 19.59 -3.95 13.42
CA GLN A 12 20.53 -3.97 12.29
C GLN A 12 20.14 -4.97 11.19
N LEU A 13 19.68 -6.17 11.56
CA LEU A 13 19.14 -7.14 10.61
C LEU A 13 17.88 -6.64 9.88
N THR A 14 17.06 -5.83 10.54
CA THR A 14 15.88 -5.22 9.92
C THR A 14 16.28 -4.11 8.97
N LEU A 15 17.23 -3.25 9.35
CA LEU A 15 17.73 -2.15 8.53
C LEU A 15 18.48 -2.62 7.28
N THR A 16 19.14 -3.79 7.35
CA THR A 16 19.86 -4.39 6.22
C THR A 16 18.97 -5.23 5.29
N ARG A 17 17.75 -5.57 5.71
CA ARG A 17 16.79 -6.25 4.85
C ARG A 17 16.16 -5.27 3.88
N VAL A 18 16.63 -5.29 2.64
CA VAL A 18 15.82 -4.82 1.52
C VAL A 18 14.59 -5.71 1.46
N ALA A 19 13.42 -5.16 1.78
CA ALA A 19 12.17 -5.90 1.66
C ALA A 19 12.06 -6.42 0.21
N PRO A 20 11.80 -7.73 0.00
CA PRO A 20 11.61 -8.24 -1.34
C PRO A 20 10.45 -7.48 -1.97
N CYS A 21 10.76 -6.64 -2.96
CA CYS A 21 9.75 -5.94 -3.73
C CYS A 21 9.23 -6.93 -4.78
N THR A 22 8.04 -7.49 -4.54
CA THR A 22 7.36 -8.41 -5.46
C THR A 22 6.63 -7.67 -6.57
N LEU A 23 6.87 -6.36 -6.73
CA LEU A 23 6.26 -5.58 -7.78
C LEU A 23 6.83 -5.96 -9.15
N PRO A 24 5.99 -6.04 -10.19
CA PRO A 24 6.45 -6.31 -11.54
C PRO A 24 7.30 -5.15 -12.07
N MET A 25 8.20 -5.39 -13.02
CA MET A 25 9.10 -4.36 -13.57
C MET A 25 8.37 -3.09 -14.04
N GLN A 26 7.15 -3.24 -14.55
CA GLN A 26 6.32 -2.15 -15.06
C GLN A 26 5.82 -1.20 -13.95
N ALA A 27 5.90 -1.61 -12.69
CA ALA A 27 5.56 -0.77 -11.54
C ALA A 27 6.70 0.17 -11.15
N PHE A 28 7.95 -0.14 -11.52
CA PHE A 28 9.12 0.73 -11.30
C PHE A 28 9.22 1.75 -12.43
N GLY A 29 8.27 2.69 -12.46
CA GLY A 29 8.41 3.89 -13.31
C GLY A 29 9.68 4.67 -12.98
N PRO A 30 9.95 5.79 -13.68
CA PRO A 30 11.18 6.57 -13.46
C PRO A 30 11.33 7.07 -12.02
N GLN A 31 10.21 7.15 -11.27
CA GLN A 31 10.21 7.59 -9.88
C GLN A 31 10.16 6.40 -8.92
N PRO A 32 10.96 6.42 -7.84
CA PRO A 32 10.89 5.40 -6.81
C PRO A 32 9.52 5.42 -6.13
N VAL A 33 9.12 4.27 -5.58
CA VAL A 33 7.98 4.19 -4.69
C VAL A 33 8.33 4.88 -3.38
N GLU A 34 7.49 5.84 -2.98
CA GLU A 34 7.63 6.56 -1.71
C GLU A 34 6.41 6.34 -0.82
N TRP A 35 6.66 6.21 0.49
CA TRP A 35 5.62 6.13 1.51
C TRP A 35 5.23 7.53 1.97
N PHE A 36 3.94 7.78 2.10
CA PHE A 36 3.44 9.05 2.60
C PHE A 36 3.62 9.14 4.12
N PRO A 37 3.99 10.31 4.67
CA PRO A 37 4.13 10.50 6.11
C PRO A 37 2.78 10.44 6.83
N ALA A 38 1.69 10.74 6.12
CA ALA A 38 0.33 10.58 6.60
C ALA A 38 -0.51 9.84 5.54
N PRO A 39 -1.43 8.95 5.95
CA PRO A 39 -2.29 8.23 5.01
C PRO A 39 -3.24 9.20 4.30
N ARG A 40 -3.45 9.00 2.99
CA ARG A 40 -4.28 9.90 2.17
C ARG A 40 -5.61 9.23 1.85
N PRO A 41 -6.77 9.83 2.18
CA PRO A 41 -8.06 9.31 1.76
C PRO A 41 -8.17 9.32 0.23
N VAL A 42 -8.58 8.18 -0.34
CA VAL A 42 -8.76 8.03 -1.78
C VAL A 42 -10.04 7.27 -2.10
N TRP A 43 -10.51 7.48 -3.32
CA TRP A 43 -11.42 6.57 -3.99
C TRP A 43 -10.64 5.58 -4.82
N VAL A 44 -11.00 4.31 -4.77
CA VAL A 44 -10.41 3.24 -5.58
C VAL A 44 -11.50 2.45 -6.29
N TRP A 45 -11.25 2.07 -7.56
CA TRP A 45 -12.04 1.06 -8.25
C TRP A 45 -11.61 -0.35 -7.85
N VAL A 46 -12.54 -1.13 -7.29
CA VAL A 46 -12.30 -2.53 -6.90
C VAL A 46 -13.19 -3.45 -7.72
N GLN A 47 -12.58 -4.42 -8.39
CA GLN A 47 -13.27 -5.56 -8.99
C GLN A 47 -13.52 -6.62 -7.92
N TRP A 48 -14.78 -6.98 -7.70
CA TRP A 48 -15.16 -8.02 -6.75
C TRP A 48 -15.38 -9.35 -7.49
N ARG A 49 -15.33 -10.45 -6.73
CA ARG A 49 -15.59 -11.80 -7.26
C ARG A 49 -17.06 -12.02 -7.58
N ASP A 50 -17.94 -11.47 -6.76
CA ASP A 50 -19.37 -11.79 -6.67
C ASP A 50 -20.30 -10.62 -7.04
N ARG A 51 -19.75 -9.46 -7.40
CA ARG A 51 -20.52 -8.24 -7.71
C ARG A 51 -19.78 -7.32 -8.69
N PRO A 52 -20.47 -6.35 -9.32
CA PRO A 52 -19.86 -5.40 -10.25
C PRO A 52 -18.71 -4.62 -9.61
N ALA A 53 -17.79 -4.10 -10.41
CA ALA A 53 -16.75 -3.21 -9.92
C ALA A 53 -17.38 -1.98 -9.24
N GLU A 54 -16.86 -1.61 -8.07
CA GLU A 54 -17.36 -0.47 -7.29
C GLU A 54 -16.23 0.51 -7.02
N ARG A 55 -16.58 1.80 -7.01
CA ARG A 55 -15.71 2.85 -6.49
C ARG A 55 -15.92 2.94 -4.98
N VAL A 56 -14.94 2.47 -4.22
CA VAL A 56 -15.01 2.36 -2.76
C VAL A 56 -14.02 3.29 -2.07
N PRO A 57 -14.29 3.69 -0.81
CA PRO A 57 -13.33 4.45 -0.03
C PRO A 57 -12.12 3.59 0.35
N GLY A 58 -10.93 4.18 0.29
CA GLY A 58 -9.69 3.55 0.73
C GLY A 58 -8.68 4.59 1.22
N VAL A 59 -7.50 4.11 1.57
CA VAL A 59 -6.39 4.90 2.11
C VAL A 59 -5.12 4.62 1.32
N ALA A 60 -4.54 5.63 0.69
CA ALA A 60 -3.22 5.50 0.06
C ALA A 60 -2.11 5.66 1.10
N ARG A 61 -1.18 4.71 1.10
CA ARG A 61 -0.01 4.64 2.00
C ARG A 61 1.28 5.07 1.31
N GLY A 62 1.39 4.84 0.02
CA GLY A 62 2.54 5.20 -0.80
C GLY A 62 2.21 5.16 -2.28
N ALA A 63 3.07 5.73 -3.11
CA ALA A 63 2.89 5.75 -4.55
C ALA A 63 4.19 6.07 -5.30
N ASN A 64 4.15 5.89 -6.62
CA ASN A 64 5.05 6.56 -7.56
C ASN A 64 4.26 7.09 -8.78
N ASP A 65 4.92 7.27 -9.92
CA ASP A 65 4.27 7.66 -11.17
C ASP A 65 3.32 6.59 -11.75
N ARG A 66 3.47 5.32 -11.36
CA ARG A 66 2.72 4.18 -11.91
C ARG A 66 1.70 3.58 -10.97
N VAL A 67 2.06 3.38 -9.71
CA VAL A 67 1.27 2.58 -8.77
C VAL A 67 0.98 3.34 -7.48
N VAL A 68 -0.03 2.86 -6.77
CA VAL A 68 -0.44 3.33 -5.45
C VAL A 68 -0.63 2.10 -4.55
N MET A 69 -0.02 2.13 -3.37
CA MET A 69 -0.25 1.17 -2.29
C MET A 69 -1.48 1.65 -1.53
N ILE A 70 -2.56 0.89 -1.59
CA ILE A 70 -3.81 1.27 -0.96
C ILE A 70 -4.18 0.28 0.14
N ALA A 71 -5.02 0.75 1.02
CA ALA A 71 -5.61 0.05 2.15
C ALA A 71 -7.13 0.17 2.00
N VAL A 72 -7.84 -0.95 1.87
CA VAL A 72 -9.31 -1.01 1.67
C VAL A 72 -9.93 -1.91 2.72
N ASP A 73 -10.92 -1.39 3.45
CA ASP A 73 -11.68 -2.18 4.40
C ASP A 73 -12.79 -2.96 3.68
N VAL A 74 -12.84 -4.27 3.92
CA VAL A 74 -13.78 -5.20 3.28
C VAL A 74 -14.48 -6.03 4.34
N ARG A 75 -15.71 -5.64 4.71
CA ARG A 75 -16.59 -6.40 5.63
C ARG A 75 -15.90 -6.80 6.96
N GLY A 76 -15.08 -5.92 7.51
CA GLY A 76 -14.35 -6.14 8.77
C GLY A 76 -12.96 -6.75 8.61
N ASP A 77 -12.56 -7.08 7.39
CA ASP A 77 -11.18 -7.44 7.02
C ASP A 77 -10.49 -6.27 6.29
N HIS A 78 -9.19 -6.38 6.07
CA HIS A 78 -8.38 -5.36 5.42
C HIS A 78 -7.61 -5.93 4.24
N TRP A 79 -7.70 -5.27 3.08
CA TRP A 79 -6.94 -5.64 1.89
C TRP A 79 -5.99 -4.50 1.49
N GLU A 80 -4.72 -4.84 1.28
CA GLU A 80 -3.68 -3.88 0.87
C GLU A 80 -3.11 -4.15 -0.53
N PRO A 81 -3.90 -3.96 -1.61
CA PRO A 81 -3.39 -4.17 -2.96
C PRO A 81 -2.50 -3.01 -3.43
N VAL A 82 -1.64 -3.33 -4.39
CA VAL A 82 -0.95 -2.33 -5.20
C VAL A 82 -1.68 -2.19 -6.52
N VAL A 83 -2.17 -0.98 -6.80
CA VAL A 83 -3.01 -0.69 -7.96
C VAL A 83 -2.35 0.33 -8.87
N TRP A 84 -2.72 0.33 -10.15
CA TRP A 84 -2.29 1.39 -11.07
C TRP A 84 -2.86 2.73 -10.63
N ARG A 85 -2.09 3.79 -10.80
CA ARG A 85 -2.42 5.14 -10.34
C ARG A 85 -3.73 5.68 -10.93
N ASN A 86 -4.09 5.27 -12.14
CA ASN A 86 -5.35 5.62 -12.79
C ASN A 86 -6.59 4.96 -12.18
N ALA A 87 -6.43 3.92 -11.35
CA ALA A 87 -7.53 3.29 -10.61
C ALA A 87 -7.90 4.07 -9.33
N VAL A 88 -7.17 5.15 -9.01
CA VAL A 88 -7.26 5.88 -7.75
C VAL A 88 -7.48 7.37 -7.99
N THR A 89 -8.36 7.99 -7.19
CA THR A 89 -8.54 9.45 -7.15
C THR A 89 -8.55 9.94 -5.71
N VAL A 90 -8.03 11.14 -5.43
CA VAL A 90 -8.04 11.70 -4.07
C VAL A 90 -9.48 11.96 -3.61
N ARG A 91 -9.78 11.64 -2.35
CA ARG A 91 -11.06 11.94 -1.71
C ARG A 91 -10.88 13.17 -0.83
N THR A 92 -11.28 14.32 -1.36
CA THR A 92 -11.43 15.59 -0.62
C THR A 92 -12.69 15.59 0.21
#